data_AF-W7JHI1-F1
#
_entry.id   AF-W7JHI1-F1
#
_cell.length_a   1.000
_cell.length_b   1.000
_cell.length_c   1.000
_cell.angle_alpha   90.00
_cell.angle_beta   90.00
_cell.angle_gamma   90.00
#
_symmetry.space_group_name_H-M   'P 1'
#
loop_
_entity.id
_entity.type
_entity.pdbx_description
1 polymer ?
#
loop_
_entity_poly.entity_id
_entity_poly.type
_entity_poly.pdbx_seq_one_letter_code
_entity_poly.pdbx_strand_id
1 'polypeptide(L)'
;MITQRQKYKEQRDKDIQKIIHKDKMEKNLAEKIEKGCLRCGCGLGSVAGSIGLFGAVAINIWKPAALDAAITAALNANAVKIAAAANAAGAAEIIKSIKSTFLVKNIAGQPFESFFTATPYKNVTNYTQAVQKLYFKTCAYDSSGNLVYLYGDANRDIPFCQSVWSQTQALSTIKRGISPKEVIEQTVQNIFTKAEGTANAAAEIAESTKIATIKEAEEKTIEAASTQLYGAIGYSILAILIIVLIMLIIYLILRYRRKKKMKKKAQYTKLLNE
;
A
#
# COMPACT_ATOMS: atom_id res chain seq x y z
N MET A 1 2.64 -57.97 -81.71
CA MET A 1 2.04 -56.74 -81.14
C MET A 1 1.43 -56.90 -79.73
N ILE A 2 1.17 -58.12 -79.23
CA ILE A 2 0.45 -58.36 -77.95
C ILE A 2 1.33 -58.13 -76.70
N THR A 3 2.63 -58.39 -76.80
CA THR A 3 3.59 -58.33 -75.68
C THR A 3 3.85 -56.92 -75.14
N GLN A 4 3.75 -55.89 -75.98
CA GLN A 4 3.92 -54.48 -75.56
C GLN A 4 2.71 -54.01 -74.72
N ARG A 5 1.48 -54.36 -75.11
CA ARG A 5 0.25 -53.94 -74.39
C ARG A 5 0.15 -54.54 -72.99
N GLN A 6 0.63 -55.77 -72.79
CA GLN A 6 0.66 -56.39 -71.47
C GLN A 6 1.65 -55.68 -70.53
N LYS A 7 2.83 -55.29 -71.01
CA LYS A 7 3.82 -54.54 -70.22
C LYS A 7 3.30 -53.19 -69.73
N TYR A 8 2.56 -52.45 -70.57
CA TYR A 8 1.97 -51.16 -70.14
C TYR A 8 0.84 -51.32 -69.12
N LYS A 9 0.04 -52.39 -69.21
CA LYS A 9 -0.98 -52.71 -68.19
C LYS A 9 -0.33 -53.04 -66.85
N GLU A 10 0.72 -53.85 -66.87
CA GLU A 10 1.43 -54.25 -65.67
C GLU A 10 2.17 -53.06 -64.99
N GLN A 11 2.72 -52.14 -65.80
CA GLN A 11 3.31 -50.90 -65.31
C GLN A 11 2.23 -49.99 -64.65
N ARG A 12 1.06 -49.89 -65.29
CA ARG A 12 -0.08 -49.11 -64.79
C ARG A 12 -0.61 -49.65 -63.46
N ASP A 13 -0.71 -50.96 -63.31
CA ASP A 13 -1.16 -51.59 -62.06
C ASP A 13 -0.15 -51.39 -60.93
N LYS A 14 1.16 -51.45 -61.23
CA LYS A 14 2.24 -51.13 -60.28
C LYS A 14 2.18 -49.67 -59.81
N ASP A 15 1.98 -48.73 -60.71
CA ASP A 15 1.86 -47.31 -60.36
C ASP A 15 0.58 -47.02 -59.56
N ILE A 16 -0.54 -47.68 -59.89
CA ILE A 16 -1.78 -47.57 -59.11
C ILE A 16 -1.58 -48.10 -57.69
N GLN A 17 -0.95 -49.28 -57.53
CA GLN A 17 -0.66 -49.81 -56.20
C GLN A 17 0.25 -48.88 -55.38
N LYS A 18 1.25 -48.25 -56.03
CA LYS A 18 2.16 -47.31 -55.37
C LYS A 18 1.43 -46.05 -54.89
N ILE A 19 0.49 -45.53 -55.67
CA ILE A 19 -0.34 -44.37 -55.29
C ILE A 19 -1.27 -44.72 -54.14
N ILE A 20 -1.93 -45.89 -54.18
CA ILE A 20 -2.83 -46.35 -53.11
C ILE A 20 -2.05 -46.54 -51.80
N HIS A 21 -0.86 -47.14 -51.86
CA HIS A 21 -0.05 -47.37 -50.67
C HIS A 21 0.45 -46.05 -50.05
N LYS A 22 0.78 -45.06 -50.89
CA LYS A 22 1.19 -43.72 -50.44
C LYS A 22 0.04 -42.95 -49.78
N ASP A 23 -1.15 -42.98 -50.37
CA ASP A 23 -2.36 -42.35 -49.81
C ASP A 23 -2.77 -42.98 -48.46
N LYS A 24 -2.57 -44.30 -48.32
CA LYS A 24 -2.82 -45.02 -47.05
C LYS A 24 -1.82 -44.61 -45.95
N MET A 25 -0.56 -44.37 -46.30
CA MET A 25 0.46 -43.89 -45.35
C MET A 25 0.18 -42.46 -44.90
N GLU A 26 -0.18 -41.57 -45.83
CA GLU A 26 -0.52 -40.18 -45.51
C GLU A 26 -1.78 -40.08 -44.62
N LYS A 27 -2.81 -40.91 -44.87
CA LYS A 27 -3.99 -41.01 -44.00
C LYS A 27 -3.66 -41.53 -42.60
N ASN A 28 -2.80 -42.55 -42.48
CA ASN A 28 -2.40 -43.08 -41.17
C ASN A 28 -1.58 -42.06 -40.36
N LEU A 29 -0.72 -41.29 -41.04
CA LEU A 29 0.06 -40.23 -40.41
C LEU A 29 -0.85 -39.09 -39.91
N ALA A 30 -1.82 -38.66 -40.73
CA ALA A 30 -2.80 -37.65 -40.35
C ALA A 30 -3.65 -38.09 -39.15
N GLU A 31 -4.15 -39.33 -39.14
CA GLU A 31 -4.94 -39.87 -38.02
C GLU A 31 -4.12 -39.98 -36.72
N LYS A 32 -2.82 -40.30 -36.82
CA LYS A 32 -1.90 -40.32 -35.66
C LYS A 32 -1.60 -38.92 -35.12
N ILE A 33 -1.44 -37.93 -36.00
CA ILE A 33 -1.24 -36.53 -35.59
C ILE A 33 -2.51 -35.98 -34.94
N GLU A 34 -3.69 -36.33 -35.45
CA GLU A 34 -4.97 -35.91 -34.88
C GLU A 34 -5.25 -36.56 -33.51
N LYS A 35 -4.97 -37.86 -33.35
CA LYS A 35 -5.01 -38.55 -32.03
C LYS A 35 -3.93 -38.04 -31.06
N GLY A 36 -2.76 -37.67 -31.56
CA GLY A 36 -1.68 -37.06 -30.76
C GLY A 36 -2.04 -35.65 -30.28
N CYS A 37 -2.67 -34.85 -31.13
CA CYS A 37 -3.14 -33.51 -30.81
C CYS A 37 -4.35 -33.53 -29.85
N LEU A 38 -5.26 -34.50 -29.97
CA LEU A 38 -6.36 -34.70 -28.99
C LEU A 38 -5.84 -35.14 -27.61
N ARG A 39 -4.81 -36.00 -27.56
CA ARG A 39 -4.19 -36.44 -26.31
C ARG A 39 -3.34 -35.37 -25.63
N CYS A 40 -2.65 -34.52 -26.38
CA CYS A 40 -1.98 -33.34 -25.81
C CYS A 40 -2.95 -32.22 -25.43
N GLY A 41 -4.07 -32.07 -26.15
CA GLY A 41 -5.13 -31.10 -25.82
C GLY A 41 -5.87 -31.41 -24.51
N CYS A 42 -6.10 -32.69 -24.20
CA CYS A 42 -6.71 -33.10 -22.93
C CYS A 42 -5.77 -33.06 -21.71
N GLY A 43 -4.47 -32.75 -21.90
CA GLY A 43 -3.53 -32.44 -20.80
C GLY A 43 -3.33 -30.94 -20.57
N LEU A 44 -3.70 -30.09 -21.54
CA LEU A 44 -3.67 -28.63 -21.42
C LEU A 44 -5.02 -28.05 -20.96
N GLY A 45 -6.10 -28.83 -21.04
CA GLY A 45 -7.42 -28.46 -20.48
C GLY A 45 -7.49 -28.49 -18.95
N SER A 46 -6.56 -29.16 -18.27
CA SER A 46 -6.49 -29.24 -16.79
C SER A 46 -5.40 -28.38 -16.17
N VAL A 47 -4.47 -27.83 -16.96
CA VAL A 47 -3.42 -26.89 -16.49
C VAL A 47 -3.79 -25.43 -16.80
N ALA A 48 -4.95 -25.14 -17.38
CA ALA A 48 -5.51 -23.78 -17.35
C ALA A 48 -6.04 -23.41 -15.94
N GLY A 49 -6.47 -24.41 -15.15
CA GLY A 49 -7.00 -24.18 -13.79
C GLY A 49 -5.94 -24.13 -12.70
N SER A 50 -4.80 -24.81 -12.86
CA SER A 50 -3.82 -24.98 -11.76
C SER A 50 -2.76 -23.88 -11.68
N ILE A 51 -2.38 -23.26 -12.81
CA ILE A 51 -1.44 -22.12 -12.78
C ILE A 51 -2.12 -20.86 -12.20
N GLY A 52 -3.45 -20.73 -12.37
CA GLY A 52 -4.22 -19.66 -11.75
C GLY A 52 -4.42 -19.85 -10.24
N LEU A 53 -4.62 -21.08 -9.77
CA LEU A 53 -4.98 -21.33 -8.37
C LEU A 53 -3.78 -21.37 -7.42
N PHE A 54 -2.65 -21.95 -7.83
CA PHE A 54 -1.45 -21.98 -6.97
C PHE A 54 -0.64 -20.68 -7.03
N GLY A 55 -0.67 -19.97 -8.16
CA GLY A 55 -0.05 -18.63 -8.27
C GLY A 55 -0.78 -17.58 -7.42
N ALA A 56 -2.12 -17.58 -7.42
CA ALA A 56 -2.90 -16.59 -6.67
C ALA A 56 -2.80 -16.76 -5.15
N VAL A 57 -2.73 -18.00 -4.64
CA VAL A 57 -2.70 -18.26 -3.19
C VAL A 57 -1.34 -17.94 -2.58
N ALA A 58 -0.22 -18.23 -3.27
CA ALA A 58 1.11 -17.91 -2.76
C ALA A 58 1.40 -16.40 -2.75
N ILE A 59 0.96 -15.67 -3.78
CA ILE A 59 1.18 -14.21 -3.89
C ILE A 59 0.36 -13.45 -2.84
N ASN A 60 -0.87 -13.87 -2.53
CA ASN A 60 -1.74 -13.19 -1.57
C ASN A 60 -1.31 -13.37 -0.10
N ILE A 61 -0.53 -14.39 0.23
CA ILE A 61 -0.02 -14.58 1.60
C ILE A 61 1.31 -13.82 1.79
N TRP A 62 2.16 -13.75 0.76
CA TRP A 62 3.49 -13.14 0.87
C TRP A 62 3.47 -11.62 0.70
N LYS A 63 2.56 -11.08 -0.14
CA LYS A 63 2.40 -9.62 -0.31
C LYS A 63 2.13 -8.87 1.00
N PRO A 64 1.17 -9.26 1.86
CA PRO A 64 0.91 -8.51 3.09
C PRO A 64 2.06 -8.61 4.09
N ALA A 65 2.69 -9.79 4.21
CA ALA A 65 3.79 -9.99 5.15
C ALA A 65 5.07 -9.22 4.77
N ALA A 66 5.41 -9.18 3.48
CA ALA A 66 6.55 -8.41 3.00
C ALA A 66 6.35 -6.90 3.17
N LEU A 67 5.11 -6.42 2.95
CA LEU A 67 4.75 -5.01 3.08
C LEU A 67 4.72 -4.59 4.56
N ASP A 68 4.22 -5.44 5.47
CA ASP A 68 4.28 -5.22 6.92
C ASP A 68 5.73 -5.18 7.44
N ALA A 69 6.59 -6.08 6.96
CA ALA A 69 8.01 -6.09 7.31
C ALA A 69 8.71 -4.80 6.83
N ALA A 70 8.40 -4.33 5.61
CA ALA A 70 8.94 -3.10 5.06
C ALA A 70 8.45 -1.86 5.84
N ILE A 71 7.16 -1.80 6.19
CA ILE A 71 6.60 -0.74 7.04
C ILE A 71 7.30 -0.73 8.40
N THR A 72 7.44 -1.88 9.04
CA THR A 72 8.07 -1.99 10.37
C THR A 72 9.52 -1.53 10.34
N ALA A 73 10.29 -1.95 9.33
CA ALA A 73 11.68 -1.52 9.16
C ALA A 73 11.78 0.00 8.92
N ALA A 74 10.88 0.57 8.11
CA ALA A 74 10.85 2.00 7.84
C ALA A 74 10.44 2.83 9.06
N LEU A 75 9.46 2.36 9.86
CA LEU A 75 9.08 2.99 11.12
C LEU A 75 10.25 2.98 12.11
N ASN A 76 10.93 1.85 12.27
CA ASN A 76 12.11 1.74 13.14
C ASN A 76 13.24 2.70 12.71
N ALA A 77 13.51 2.80 11.41
CA ALA A 77 14.52 3.74 10.88
C ALA A 77 14.14 5.21 11.10
N ASN A 78 12.84 5.52 11.16
CA ASN A 78 12.33 6.87 11.36
C ASN A 78 11.89 7.17 12.81
N ALA A 79 12.06 6.23 13.74
CA ALA A 79 11.62 6.36 15.13
C ALA A 79 12.15 7.64 15.79
N VAL A 80 13.39 8.03 15.50
CA VAL A 80 13.99 9.28 16.01
C VAL A 80 13.25 10.52 15.49
N LYS A 81 12.83 10.53 14.22
CA LYS A 81 12.10 11.66 13.62
C LYS A 81 10.67 11.73 14.13
N ILE A 82 10.02 10.57 14.30
CA ILE A 82 8.67 10.46 14.88
C ILE A 82 8.69 10.96 16.33
N ALA A 83 9.65 10.50 17.12
CA ALA A 83 9.85 10.97 18.49
C ALA A 83 10.16 12.48 18.55
N ALA A 84 10.98 13.00 17.62
CA ALA A 84 11.26 14.43 17.55
C ALA A 84 10.00 15.27 17.25
N ALA A 85 9.15 14.81 16.32
CA ALA A 85 7.89 15.47 16.00
C ALA A 85 6.91 15.44 17.20
N ALA A 86 6.80 14.29 17.87
CA ALA A 86 5.99 14.14 19.08
C ALA A 86 6.46 15.06 20.21
N ASN A 87 7.77 15.11 20.45
CA ASN A 87 8.37 15.96 21.49
C ASN A 87 8.16 17.45 21.18
N ALA A 88 8.29 17.85 19.92
CA ALA A 88 8.06 19.24 19.50
C ALA A 88 6.59 19.65 19.69
N ALA A 89 5.65 18.78 19.32
CA ALA A 89 4.22 19.03 19.49
C ALA A 89 3.82 19.09 20.97
N GLY A 90 4.31 18.13 21.78
CA GLY A 90 4.09 18.12 23.22
C GLY A 90 4.63 19.38 23.90
N ALA A 91 5.86 19.79 23.60
CA ALA A 91 6.45 21.00 24.15
C ALA A 91 5.65 22.27 23.79
N ALA A 92 5.19 22.38 22.54
CA ALA A 92 4.37 23.50 22.09
C ALA A 92 3.03 23.59 22.85
N GLU A 93 2.38 22.44 23.10
CA GLU A 93 1.12 22.40 23.84
C GLU A 93 1.29 22.74 25.32
N ILE A 94 2.40 22.32 25.96
CA ILE A 94 2.72 22.72 27.34
C ILE A 94 2.88 24.25 27.41
N ILE A 95 3.63 24.87 26.49
CA ILE A 95 3.81 26.33 26.46
C ILE A 95 2.46 27.03 26.34
N LYS A 96 1.64 26.59 25.38
CA LYS A 96 0.32 27.16 25.14
C LYS A 96 -0.58 27.02 26.36
N SER A 97 -0.64 25.82 26.94
CA SER A 97 -1.48 25.50 28.08
C SER A 97 -1.03 26.24 29.34
N ILE A 98 0.27 26.34 29.63
CA ILE A 98 0.73 27.11 30.79
C ILE A 98 0.41 28.60 30.63
N LYS A 99 0.64 29.18 29.44
CA LYS A 99 0.30 30.58 29.16
C LYS A 99 -1.20 30.85 29.33
N SER A 100 -2.07 29.97 28.84
CA SER A 100 -3.52 30.16 28.95
C SER A 100 -4.04 29.89 30.35
N THR A 101 -3.56 28.84 31.02
CA THR A 101 -4.08 28.38 32.30
C THR A 101 -3.62 29.26 33.46
N PHE A 102 -2.37 29.74 33.40
CA PHE A 102 -1.79 30.57 34.45
C PHE A 102 -1.72 32.06 34.07
N LEU A 103 -2.11 32.45 32.85
CA LEU A 103 -2.12 33.85 32.40
C LEU A 103 -0.76 34.56 32.58
N VAL A 104 0.34 33.80 32.48
CA VAL A 104 1.71 34.29 32.68
C VAL A 104 2.42 34.51 31.34
N LYS A 105 3.23 35.57 31.28
CA LYS A 105 4.08 35.87 30.12
C LYS A 105 5.42 35.12 30.14
N ASN A 106 5.92 34.79 31.33
CA ASN A 106 7.23 34.20 31.58
C ASN A 106 7.26 33.47 32.94
N ILE A 107 8.11 32.44 33.06
CA ILE A 107 8.33 31.72 34.33
C ILE A 107 9.69 32.13 34.89
N ALA A 108 9.72 32.55 36.16
CA ALA A 108 10.96 32.81 36.90
C ALA A 108 11.94 33.79 36.22
N GLY A 109 11.45 34.75 35.45
CA GLY A 109 12.28 35.74 34.74
C GLY A 109 12.95 35.22 33.46
N GLN A 110 12.66 33.98 33.06
CA GLN A 110 13.14 33.39 31.82
C GLN A 110 11.99 33.24 30.80
N PRO A 111 12.27 33.41 29.49
CA PRO A 111 11.32 33.07 28.46
C PRO A 111 11.04 31.56 28.51
N PHE A 112 9.80 31.16 28.27
CA PHE A 112 9.40 29.75 28.31
C PHE A 112 10.33 28.85 27.48
N GLU A 113 10.74 29.31 26.31
CA GLU A 113 11.62 28.60 25.37
C GLU A 113 12.99 28.19 25.95
N SER A 114 13.56 28.98 26.86
CA SER A 114 14.83 28.62 27.52
C SER A 114 14.66 27.53 28.58
N PHE A 115 13.45 27.35 29.11
CA PHE A 115 13.16 26.34 30.11
C PHE A 115 12.95 24.95 29.48
N PHE A 116 12.36 24.90 28.29
CA PHE A 116 12.17 23.65 27.52
C PHE A 116 13.45 23.14 26.84
N THR A 117 14.40 24.02 26.51
CA THR A 117 15.71 23.60 25.95
C THR A 117 16.61 22.96 27.01
N ALA A 118 16.44 23.33 28.29
CA ALA A 118 17.23 22.82 29.40
C ALA A 118 16.65 21.57 30.07
N THR A 119 15.36 21.28 29.88
CA THR A 119 14.68 20.16 30.57
C THR A 119 13.91 19.26 29.61
N PRO A 120 14.00 17.93 29.74
CA PRO A 120 13.15 17.02 28.97
C PRO A 120 11.68 17.32 29.24
N TYR A 121 10.84 17.30 28.21
CA TYR A 121 9.40 17.60 28.29
C TYR A 121 8.60 16.71 29.27
N LYS A 122 9.20 15.63 29.79
CA LYS A 122 8.59 14.73 30.79
C LYS A 122 8.86 15.12 32.24
N ASN A 123 9.68 16.14 32.51
CA ASN A 123 10.10 16.44 33.87
C ASN A 123 9.11 17.37 34.60
N VAL A 124 7.89 16.89 34.83
CA VAL A 124 6.76 17.60 35.50
C VAL A 124 7.22 18.33 36.76
N THR A 125 8.06 17.69 37.58
CA THR A 125 8.53 18.22 38.87
C THR A 125 9.27 19.55 38.75
N ASN A 126 10.13 19.70 37.74
CA ASN A 126 10.85 20.96 37.53
C ASN A 126 9.90 22.11 37.17
N TYR A 127 8.87 21.84 36.39
CA TYR A 127 7.85 22.84 36.02
C TYR A 127 6.99 23.19 37.23
N THR A 128 6.55 22.19 37.98
CA THR A 128 5.79 22.38 39.22
C THR A 128 6.59 23.25 40.20
N GLN A 129 7.88 22.96 40.43
CA GLN A 129 8.74 23.76 41.30
C GLN A 129 8.94 25.18 40.80
N ALA A 130 9.12 25.37 39.49
CA ALA A 130 9.30 26.70 38.89
C ALA A 130 8.03 27.56 39.02
N VAL A 131 6.86 26.97 38.76
CA VAL A 131 5.55 27.65 38.92
C VAL A 131 5.27 27.93 40.39
N GLN A 132 5.58 26.99 41.30
CA GLN A 132 5.46 27.21 42.75
C GLN A 132 6.36 28.36 43.21
N LYS A 133 7.63 28.41 42.78
CA LYS A 133 8.55 29.49 43.12
C LYS A 133 8.06 30.85 42.61
N LEU A 134 7.51 30.88 41.39
CA LEU A 134 6.90 32.08 40.84
C LEU A 134 5.67 32.51 41.65
N TYR A 135 4.83 31.55 42.04
CA TYR A 135 3.65 31.79 42.87
C TYR A 135 4.03 32.40 44.21
N PHE A 136 4.98 31.81 44.94
CA PHE A 136 5.43 32.37 46.21
C PHE A 136 6.00 33.78 46.03
N LYS A 137 6.77 34.05 44.97
CA LYS A 137 7.33 35.39 44.72
C LYS A 137 6.26 36.44 44.39
N THR A 138 5.19 36.06 43.68
CA THR A 138 4.25 37.00 43.06
C THR A 138 2.97 37.16 43.89
N CYS A 139 2.54 36.10 44.56
CA CYS A 139 1.23 36.00 45.20
C CYS A 139 1.27 35.85 46.72
N ALA A 140 2.40 35.45 47.31
CA ALA A 140 2.48 35.18 48.76
C ALA A 140 2.99 36.35 49.60
N TYR A 141 3.57 37.38 48.97
CA TYR A 141 4.09 38.57 49.65
C TYR A 141 3.37 39.83 49.16
N ASP A 142 3.04 40.73 50.08
CA ASP A 142 2.55 42.06 49.75
C ASP A 142 3.69 42.99 49.29
N SER A 143 3.35 44.21 48.88
CA SER A 143 4.32 45.25 48.49
C SER A 143 5.29 45.66 49.60
N SER A 144 5.03 45.25 50.85
CA SER A 144 5.85 45.54 52.03
C SER A 144 6.72 44.35 52.44
N GLY A 145 6.67 43.22 51.72
CA GLY A 145 7.48 42.03 51.97
C GLY A 145 6.96 41.12 53.08
N ASN A 146 5.72 41.32 53.55
CA ASN A 146 5.11 40.47 54.57
C ASN A 146 4.45 39.25 53.94
N LEU A 147 4.57 38.08 54.58
CA LEU A 147 3.88 36.85 54.20
C LEU A 147 2.37 36.99 54.45
N VAL A 148 1.59 37.00 53.38
CA VAL A 148 0.13 37.08 53.47
C VAL A 148 -0.42 35.66 53.50
N TYR A 149 -0.64 35.16 54.71
CA TYR A 149 -1.40 33.94 54.93
C TYR A 149 -2.71 34.26 55.65
N LEU A 150 -3.79 33.77 55.02
CA LEU A 150 -5.03 33.25 55.58
C LEU A 150 -6.38 33.97 55.45
N TYR A 151 -6.55 35.29 55.25
CA TYR A 151 -7.93 35.83 55.18
C TYR A 151 -8.15 37.08 54.30
N GLY A 152 -7.26 37.30 53.33
CA GLY A 152 -7.43 38.35 52.33
C GLY A 152 -6.26 38.32 51.36
N ASP A 153 -6.50 37.85 50.14
CA ASP A 153 -5.44 37.63 49.16
C ASP A 153 -4.79 38.96 48.75
N ALA A 154 -3.52 39.15 49.11
CA ALA A 154 -2.71 40.20 48.50
C ALA A 154 -2.52 39.88 47.00
N ASN A 155 -2.64 40.91 46.15
CA ASN A 155 -2.35 40.86 44.71
C ASN A 155 -3.34 40.07 43.81
N ARG A 156 -4.64 40.02 44.13
CA ARG A 156 -5.67 39.49 43.20
C ARG A 156 -5.74 40.22 41.85
N ASP A 157 -5.24 41.45 41.80
CA ASP A 157 -5.15 42.23 40.56
C ASP A 157 -4.14 41.64 39.57
N ILE A 158 -3.26 40.74 40.03
CA ILE A 158 -2.32 40.02 39.18
C ILE A 158 -3.05 38.81 38.55
N PRO A 159 -3.16 38.75 37.21
CA PRO A 159 -3.88 37.69 36.51
C PRO A 159 -3.40 36.27 36.87
N PHE A 160 -2.10 36.10 37.14
CA PHE A 160 -1.54 34.83 37.58
C PHE A 160 -2.09 34.39 38.94
N CYS A 161 -2.12 35.27 39.94
CA CYS A 161 -2.63 34.93 41.27
C CYS A 161 -4.13 34.63 41.23
N GLN A 162 -4.89 35.39 40.42
CA GLN A 162 -6.31 35.12 40.16
C GLN A 162 -6.53 33.76 39.49
N SER A 163 -5.67 33.37 38.53
CA SER A 163 -5.78 32.09 37.85
C SER A 163 -5.59 30.89 38.79
N VAL A 164 -4.60 30.96 39.70
CA VAL A 164 -4.35 29.91 40.71
C VAL A 164 -5.51 29.85 41.71
N TRP A 165 -6.06 30.99 42.11
CA TRP A 165 -7.24 31.04 42.96
C TRP A 165 -8.46 30.39 42.29
N SER A 166 -8.70 30.71 41.02
CA SER A 166 -9.82 30.10 40.27
C SER A 166 -9.70 28.59 40.18
N GLN A 167 -8.49 28.07 39.99
CA GLN A 167 -8.23 26.62 39.99
C GLN A 167 -8.40 26.01 41.39
N THR A 168 -8.00 26.75 42.43
CA THR A 168 -8.21 26.34 43.83
C THR A 168 -9.69 26.11 44.09
N GLN A 169 -10.57 27.01 43.63
CA GLN A 169 -12.02 26.82 43.76
C GLN A 169 -12.52 25.61 42.96
N ALA A 170 -11.99 25.38 41.76
CA ALA A 170 -12.37 24.24 40.91
C ALA A 170 -11.92 22.89 41.47
N LEU A 171 -10.78 22.84 42.18
CA LEU A 171 -10.21 21.60 42.73
C LEU A 171 -10.53 21.40 44.22
N SER A 172 -10.95 22.45 44.94
CA SER A 172 -11.33 22.34 46.34
C SER A 172 -12.63 21.54 46.48
N THR A 173 -12.63 20.57 47.40
CA THR A 173 -13.84 19.85 47.79
C THR A 173 -14.32 20.36 49.14
N ILE A 174 -15.64 20.39 49.34
CA ILE A 174 -16.32 21.01 50.49
C ILE A 174 -15.78 20.55 51.86
N LYS A 175 -15.10 19.38 51.93
CA LYS A 175 -14.60 18.79 53.18
C LYS A 175 -13.08 18.88 53.37
N ARG A 176 -12.30 19.32 52.39
CA ARG A 176 -10.83 19.38 52.49
C ARG A 176 -10.31 20.61 51.75
N GLY A 177 -9.86 21.60 52.51
CA GLY A 177 -9.11 22.71 51.93
C GLY A 177 -7.88 22.17 51.21
N ILE A 178 -7.65 22.64 49.98
CA ILE A 178 -6.49 22.26 49.17
C ILE A 178 -5.44 23.37 49.26
N SER A 179 -4.17 23.00 49.44
CA SER A 179 -3.10 24.00 49.48
C SER A 179 -2.84 24.56 48.07
N PRO A 180 -2.44 25.83 47.92
CA PRO A 180 -2.05 26.38 46.62
C PRO A 180 -0.92 25.58 45.92
N LYS A 181 -0.07 24.94 46.72
CA LYS A 181 1.00 24.07 46.24
C LYS A 181 0.45 22.83 45.52
N GLU A 182 -0.53 22.16 46.13
CA GLU A 182 -1.20 20.98 45.56
C GLU A 182 -2.03 21.34 44.32
N VAL A 183 -2.69 22.50 44.33
CA VAL A 183 -3.42 23.03 43.16
C VAL A 183 -2.49 23.19 41.98
N ILE A 184 -1.34 23.86 42.17
CA ILE A 184 -0.34 24.05 41.11
C ILE A 184 0.18 22.70 40.61
N GLU A 185 0.45 21.76 41.51
CA GLU A 185 0.93 20.43 41.15
C GLU A 185 -0.07 19.67 40.28
N GLN A 186 -1.34 19.60 40.70
CA GLN A 186 -2.40 18.93 39.94
C GLN A 186 -2.66 19.59 38.59
N THR A 187 -2.69 20.92 38.54
CA THR A 187 -2.88 21.64 37.27
C THR A 187 -1.72 21.41 36.31
N VAL A 188 -0.47 21.46 36.79
CA VAL A 188 0.69 21.17 35.96
C VAL A 188 0.66 19.71 35.48
N GLN A 189 0.30 18.75 36.32
CA GLN A 189 0.11 17.36 35.90
C GLN A 189 -0.96 17.23 34.79
N ASN A 190 -2.11 17.89 34.94
CA ASN A 190 -3.17 17.89 33.92
C ASN A 190 -2.72 18.52 32.59
N ILE A 191 -1.86 19.53 32.64
CA ILE A 191 -1.27 20.11 31.42
C ILE A 191 -0.35 19.09 30.73
N PHE A 192 0.44 18.35 31.51
CA PHE A 192 1.37 17.35 30.96
C PHE A 192 0.63 16.15 30.38
N THR A 193 -0.46 15.68 30.99
CA THR A 193 -1.28 14.61 30.42
C THR A 193 -1.94 15.03 29.10
N LYS A 194 -2.41 16.28 29.00
CA LYS A 194 -2.91 16.85 27.74
C LYS A 194 -1.83 16.96 26.67
N ALA A 195 -0.63 17.38 27.07
CA ALA A 195 0.51 17.48 26.18
C ALA A 195 0.99 16.11 25.69
N GLU A 196 0.94 15.08 26.55
CA GLU A 196 1.21 13.69 26.18
C GLU A 196 0.21 13.18 25.15
N GLY A 197 -1.09 13.46 25.32
CA GLY A 197 -2.10 13.16 24.30
C GLY A 197 -1.81 13.84 22.96
N THR A 198 -1.35 15.10 22.99
CA THR A 198 -0.98 15.85 21.77
C THR A 198 0.29 15.29 21.11
N ALA A 199 1.28 14.89 21.92
CA ALA A 199 2.50 14.26 21.44
C ALA A 199 2.21 12.90 20.78
N ASN A 200 1.35 12.08 21.39
CA ASN A 200 0.94 10.79 20.85
C ASN A 200 0.16 10.95 19.54
N ALA A 201 -0.76 11.90 19.45
CA ALA A 201 -1.47 12.20 18.21
C ALA A 201 -0.50 12.65 17.09
N ALA A 202 0.50 13.48 17.41
CA ALA A 202 1.52 13.88 16.45
C ALA A 202 2.41 12.71 16.00
N ALA A 203 2.72 11.77 16.89
CA ALA A 203 3.42 10.54 16.55
C ALA A 203 2.60 9.69 15.58
N GLU A 204 1.31 9.47 15.88
CA GLU A 204 0.40 8.69 15.04
C GLU A 204 0.19 9.31 13.65
N ILE A 205 0.11 10.63 13.56
CA ILE A 205 0.06 11.36 12.28
C ILE A 205 1.37 11.16 11.49
N ALA A 206 2.53 11.22 12.17
CA ALA A 206 3.82 11.01 11.52
C ALA A 206 3.98 9.56 11.02
N GLU A 207 3.53 8.57 11.79
CA GLU A 207 3.52 7.17 11.41
C GLU A 207 2.60 6.91 10.21
N SER A 208 1.35 7.35 10.29
CA SER A 208 0.37 7.18 9.21
C SER A 208 0.81 7.86 7.90
N THR A 209 1.40 9.05 7.98
CA THR A 209 1.97 9.74 6.81
C THR A 209 3.09 8.91 6.17
N LYS A 210 3.98 8.33 6.99
CA LYS A 210 5.06 7.48 6.48
C LYS A 210 4.54 6.20 5.85
N ILE A 211 3.57 5.54 6.47
CA ILE A 211 2.91 4.35 5.92
C ILE A 211 2.26 4.68 4.56
N ALA A 212 1.57 5.82 4.44
CA ALA A 212 0.98 6.26 3.18
C ALA A 212 2.04 6.46 2.09
N THR A 213 3.17 7.11 2.40
CA THR A 213 4.24 7.30 1.41
C THR A 213 4.88 5.99 0.94
N ILE A 214 4.98 4.99 1.82
CA ILE A 214 5.51 3.66 1.48
C ILE A 214 4.51 2.93 0.58
N LYS A 215 3.23 2.94 0.93
CA LYS A 215 2.18 2.32 0.10
C LYS A 215 2.12 2.94 -1.29
N GLU A 216 2.17 4.26 -1.39
CA GLU A 216 2.17 4.95 -2.69
C GLU A 216 3.41 4.60 -3.54
N ALA A 217 4.58 4.47 -2.91
CA ALA A 217 5.80 4.03 -3.60
C ALA A 217 5.69 2.59 -4.11
N GLU A 218 5.20 1.68 -3.27
CA GLU A 218 4.97 0.27 -3.63
C GLU A 218 3.93 0.15 -4.76
N GLU A 219 2.81 0.86 -4.68
CA GLU A 219 1.79 0.88 -5.74
C GLU A 219 2.37 1.34 -7.08
N LYS A 220 3.15 2.43 -7.10
CA LYS A 220 3.82 2.91 -8.33
C LYS A 220 4.79 1.88 -8.90
N THR A 221 5.52 1.14 -8.06
CA THR A 221 6.42 0.09 -8.55
C THR A 221 5.65 -1.10 -9.13
N ILE A 222 4.50 -1.46 -8.53
CA ILE A 222 3.61 -2.51 -9.02
C ILE A 222 2.97 -2.10 -10.35
N GLU A 223 2.50 -0.86 -10.47
CA GLU A 223 1.96 -0.32 -11.73
C GLU A 223 3.02 -0.34 -12.84
N ALA A 224 4.24 0.11 -12.55
CA ALA A 224 5.36 0.08 -13.49
C ALA A 224 5.70 -1.36 -13.94
N ALA A 225 5.74 -2.32 -13.02
CA ALA A 225 5.99 -3.71 -13.37
C ALA A 225 4.82 -4.35 -14.16
N SER A 226 3.58 -4.02 -13.81
CA SER A 226 2.39 -4.56 -14.47
C SER A 226 2.27 -4.07 -15.91
N THR A 227 2.56 -2.80 -16.19
CA THR A 227 2.55 -2.26 -17.56
C THR A 227 3.56 -2.96 -18.47
N GLN A 228 4.74 -3.31 -17.96
CA GLN A 228 5.73 -4.09 -18.69
C GLN A 228 5.21 -5.50 -19.05
N LEU A 229 4.53 -6.17 -18.11
CA LEU A 229 3.93 -7.49 -18.34
C LEU A 229 2.76 -7.43 -19.33
N TYR A 230 1.90 -6.42 -19.23
CA TYR A 230 0.80 -6.20 -20.19
C TYR A 230 1.32 -5.94 -21.60
N GLY A 231 2.44 -5.22 -21.74
CA GLY A 231 3.14 -5.07 -23.03
C GLY A 231 3.53 -6.43 -23.61
N ALA A 232 4.24 -7.26 -22.84
CA ALA A 232 4.67 -8.59 -23.28
C ALA A 232 3.49 -9.52 -23.65
N ILE A 233 2.42 -9.52 -22.86
CA ILE A 233 1.20 -10.29 -23.14
C ILE A 233 0.50 -9.77 -24.41
N GLY A 234 0.42 -8.44 -24.57
CA GLY A 234 -0.17 -7.79 -25.74
C GLY A 234 0.53 -8.18 -27.05
N TYR A 235 1.87 -8.19 -27.07
CA TYR A 235 2.63 -8.63 -28.25
C TYR A 235 2.42 -10.11 -28.59
N SER A 236 2.30 -10.97 -27.57
CA SER A 236 2.02 -12.40 -27.76
C SER A 236 0.63 -12.62 -28.41
N ILE A 237 -0.41 -11.93 -27.92
CA ILE A 237 -1.76 -12.02 -28.48
C ILE A 237 -1.80 -11.47 -29.92
N LEU A 238 -1.15 -10.33 -30.17
CA LEU A 238 -1.06 -9.75 -31.51
C LEU A 238 -0.38 -10.71 -32.50
N ALA A 239 0.71 -11.36 -32.08
CA ALA A 239 1.41 -12.35 -32.90
C ALA A 239 0.53 -13.56 -33.25
N ILE A 240 -0.25 -14.08 -32.28
CA ILE A 240 -1.20 -15.18 -32.52
C ILE A 240 -2.28 -14.75 -33.53
N LEU A 241 -2.84 -13.55 -33.40
CA LEU A 241 -3.85 -13.03 -34.34
C LEU A 241 -3.33 -12.92 -35.76
N ILE A 242 -2.08 -12.46 -35.94
CA ILE A 242 -1.44 -12.37 -37.27
C ILE A 242 -1.28 -13.76 -37.90
N ILE A 243 -0.82 -14.76 -37.13
CA ILE A 243 -0.67 -16.15 -37.60
C ILE A 243 -2.02 -16.73 -38.04
N VAL A 244 -3.08 -16.53 -37.23
CA VAL A 244 -4.44 -17.00 -37.55
C VAL A 244 -4.97 -16.34 -38.83
N LEU A 245 -4.76 -15.03 -39.00
CA LEU A 245 -5.14 -14.29 -40.22
C LEU A 245 -4.46 -14.85 -41.47
N ILE A 246 -3.14 -15.10 -41.41
CA ILE A 246 -2.38 -15.69 -42.52
C ILE A 246 -2.93 -17.07 -42.87
N MET A 247 -3.19 -17.93 -41.87
CA MET A 247 -3.80 -19.24 -42.08
C MET A 247 -5.17 -19.14 -42.75
N LEU A 248 -6.00 -18.18 -42.35
CA LEU A 248 -7.32 -17.92 -42.95
C LEU A 248 -7.22 -17.51 -44.41
N ILE A 249 -6.29 -16.61 -44.76
CA ILE A 249 -6.06 -16.15 -46.13
C ILE A 249 -5.60 -17.33 -47.02
N ILE A 250 -4.60 -18.09 -46.57
CA ILE A 250 -4.10 -19.27 -47.29
C ILE A 250 -5.23 -20.30 -47.46
N TYR A 251 -6.00 -20.55 -46.41
CA TYR A 251 -7.15 -21.45 -46.44
C TYR A 251 -8.18 -21.01 -47.47
N LEU A 252 -8.54 -19.73 -47.52
CA LEU A 252 -9.48 -19.18 -48.50
C LEU A 252 -8.95 -19.32 -49.93
N ILE A 253 -7.67 -19.04 -50.18
CA ILE A 253 -7.02 -19.22 -51.49
C ILE A 253 -7.08 -20.70 -51.92
N LEU A 254 -6.72 -21.63 -51.03
CA LEU A 254 -6.75 -23.07 -51.32
C LEU A 254 -8.18 -23.56 -51.57
N ARG A 255 -9.14 -23.11 -50.77
CA ARG A 255 -10.57 -23.44 -50.93
C ARG A 255 -11.10 -22.92 -52.26
N TYR A 256 -10.75 -21.70 -52.64
CA TYR A 256 -11.10 -21.11 -53.92
C TYR A 256 -10.52 -21.90 -55.10
N ARG A 257 -9.23 -22.28 -55.03
CA ARG A 257 -8.58 -23.10 -56.07
C ARG A 257 -9.24 -24.48 -56.21
N ARG A 258 -9.59 -25.15 -55.11
CA ARG A 258 -10.31 -26.45 -55.15
C ARG A 258 -11.66 -26.32 -55.83
N LYS A 259 -12.48 -25.32 -55.47
CA LYS A 259 -13.78 -25.07 -56.12
C LYS A 259 -13.63 -24.82 -57.63
N LYS A 260 -12.64 -24.02 -58.05
CA LYS A 260 -12.38 -23.76 -59.48
C LYS A 260 -11.99 -25.04 -60.23
N LYS A 261 -11.16 -25.91 -59.62
CA LYS A 261 -10.75 -27.19 -60.20
C LYS A 261 -11.93 -28.15 -60.38
N MET A 262 -12.85 -28.20 -59.42
CA MET A 262 -14.06 -29.04 -59.50
C MET A 262 -15.03 -28.57 -60.60
N LYS A 263 -15.25 -27.26 -60.74
CA LYS A 263 -16.09 -26.70 -61.82
C LYS A 263 -15.53 -27.04 -63.21
N LYS A 264 -14.21 -26.92 -63.40
CA LYS A 264 -13.56 -27.32 -64.66
C LYS A 264 -13.75 -28.80 -64.96
N LYS A 265 -13.55 -29.69 -63.98
CA LYS A 265 -13.76 -31.14 -64.16
C LYS A 265 -15.18 -31.47 -64.60
N ALA A 266 -16.19 -30.83 -64.00
CA ALA A 266 -17.59 -31.04 -64.36
C ALA A 266 -17.90 -30.65 -65.83
N GLN A 267 -17.25 -29.60 -66.36
CA GLN A 267 -17.38 -29.21 -67.76
C GLN A 267 -16.74 -30.24 -68.71
N TYR A 268 -15.54 -30.73 -68.39
CA TYR A 268 -14.88 -31.76 -69.21
C TYR A 268 -15.63 -33.10 -69.22
N THR A 269 -16.23 -33.51 -68.10
CA THR A 269 -17.07 -34.72 -68.06
C THR A 269 -18.35 -34.60 -68.90
N LYS A 270 -18.88 -33.39 -69.10
CA LYS A 270 -20.04 -33.19 -69.98
C LYS A 270 -19.64 -33.32 -71.46
N LEU A 271 -18.53 -32.70 -71.85
CA LEU A 271 -18.02 -32.75 -73.23
C LEU A 271 -17.57 -34.15 -73.69
N LEU A 272 -17.26 -35.05 -72.76
CA LEU A 272 -16.78 -36.41 -73.08
C LEU A 272 -17.92 -37.44 -73.24
N ASN A 273 -19.15 -37.06 -72.87
CA ASN A 273 -20.33 -37.90 -72.92
C ASN A 273 -21.28 -37.51 -74.08
N GLU A 274 -20.92 -36.50 -74.88
CA GLU A 274 -21.45 -36.25 -76.22
C GLU A 274 -20.55 -36.94 -77.26
#